data_AF-A0A7H2BJ08-F1
#
_entry.id   AF-A0A7H2BJ08-F1
#
_cell.length_a   1.000
_cell.length_b   1.000
_cell.length_c   1.000
_cell.angle_alpha   90.00
_cell.angle_beta   90.00
_cell.angle_gamma   90.00
#
_symmetry.space_group_name_H-M   'P 1'
#
loop_
_entity.id
_entity.type
_entity.pdbx_description
1 polymer ?
#
loop_
_entity_poly.entity_id
_entity_poly.type
_entity_poly.pdbx_seq_one_letter_code
_entity_poly.pdbx_strand_id
1 'polypeptide(L)' 'MSEQDSMPLAEVAEYLGVSDYTVQSWAEDGGLERAEGNPFWFTRESVEALKKDLMGRKLQSFDLLNKFSEHPGADGQD' A
#
# COMPACT_ATOMS: atom_id res chain seq x y z
N MET A 1 6.04 25.31 0.47
CA MET A 1 5.50 23.98 0.10
C MET A 1 4.42 24.23 -0.92
N SER A 2 4.55 23.68 -2.12
CA SER A 2 3.67 24.02 -3.25
C SER A 2 2.31 23.35 -3.06
N GLU A 3 1.23 24.12 -3.15
CA GLU A 3 -0.20 23.69 -3.17
C GLU A 3 -0.56 22.62 -4.21
N GLN A 4 0.39 22.20 -5.05
CA GLN A 4 0.23 21.22 -6.14
C GLN A 4 0.62 19.79 -5.74
N ASP A 5 1.10 19.56 -4.52
CA ASP A 5 1.60 18.24 -4.08
C ASP A 5 0.61 17.47 -3.20
N SER A 6 -0.70 17.65 -3.41
CA SER A 6 -1.73 16.96 -2.64
C SER A 6 -2.79 16.35 -3.54
N MET A 7 -3.34 15.21 -3.10
CA MET A 7 -4.33 14.44 -3.83
C MET A 7 -5.59 14.25 -2.98
N PRO A 8 -6.80 14.38 -3.55
CA PRO A 8 -8.03 14.11 -2.82
C PRO A 8 -8.22 12.61 -2.57
N LEU A 9 -8.99 12.27 -1.53
CA LEU A 9 -9.30 10.90 -1.11
C LEU A 9 -9.67 9.95 -2.26
N ALA A 10 -10.53 10.40 -3.17
CA ALA A 10 -10.97 9.59 -4.31
C ALA A 10 -9.80 9.27 -5.26
N GLU A 11 -8.96 10.26 -5.57
CA GLU A 11 -7.79 10.07 -6.43
C GLU A 11 -6.76 9.14 -5.77
N VAL A 12 -6.57 9.25 -4.44
CA VAL A 12 -5.71 8.32 -3.68
C VAL A 12 -6.24 6.89 -3.76
N ALA A 13 -7.54 6.71 -3.57
CA ALA A 13 -8.19 5.40 -3.63
C ALA A 13 -8.00 4.76 -5.02
N GLU A 14 -8.24 5.52 -6.09
CA GLU A 14 -8.01 5.07 -7.46
C GLU A 14 -6.53 4.76 -7.73
N TYR A 15 -5.62 5.62 -7.29
CA TYR A 15 -4.18 5.47 -7.50
C TYR A 15 -3.56 4.24 -6.80
N LEU A 16 -4.10 3.91 -5.62
CA LEU A 16 -3.71 2.74 -4.82
C LEU A 16 -4.52 1.48 -5.18
N GLY A 17 -5.62 1.62 -5.91
CA GLY A 17 -6.51 0.52 -6.29
C GLY A 17 -7.29 -0.05 -5.10
N VAL A 18 -7.70 0.80 -4.17
CA VAL A 18 -8.45 0.43 -2.95
C VAL A 18 -9.70 1.30 -2.81
N SER A 19 -10.56 0.96 -1.85
CA SER A 19 -11.75 1.78 -1.52
C SER A 19 -11.38 3.02 -0.71
N ASP A 20 -12.19 4.07 -0.81
CA ASP A 20 -12.07 5.30 -0.01
C ASP A 20 -12.09 5.02 1.50
N TYR A 21 -12.88 4.04 1.94
CA TYR A 21 -12.92 3.59 3.34
C TYR A 21 -11.55 3.07 3.82
N THR A 22 -10.86 2.31 2.98
CA THR A 22 -9.52 1.79 3.28
C THR A 22 -8.51 2.92 3.44
N VAL A 23 -8.58 3.92 2.55
CA VAL A 23 -7.70 5.10 2.63
C VAL A 23 -7.96 5.90 3.90
N GLN A 24 -9.23 6.11 4.28
CA GLN A 24 -9.58 6.76 5.55
C GLN A 24 -9.04 5.99 6.75
N SER A 25 -9.24 4.67 6.80
CA SER A 25 -8.75 3.85 7.90
C SER A 25 -7.21 3.93 8.04
N TRP A 26 -6.47 3.92 6.93
CA TRP A 26 -5.02 4.12 6.96
C TRP A 26 -4.61 5.52 7.43
N ALA A 27 -5.37 6.55 7.04
CA ALA A 27 -5.12 7.91 7.52
C ALA A 27 -5.38 8.04 9.04
N GLU A 28 -6.38 7.35 9.57
CA GLU A 28 -6.67 7.31 11.02
C GLU A 28 -5.61 6.53 11.81
N ASP A 29 -5.05 5.47 11.23
CA ASP A 29 -3.97 4.67 11.82
C ASP A 29 -2.58 5.35 11.71
N GLY A 30 -2.49 6.49 11.02
CA GLY A 30 -1.24 7.23 10.82
C GLY A 30 -0.39 6.74 9.63
N GLY A 31 -0.94 5.91 8.76
CA GLY A 31 -0.30 5.42 7.54
C GLY A 31 -0.34 6.40 6.35
N LEU A 32 -1.10 7.50 6.46
CA LEU A 32 -1.18 8.55 5.44
C LEU A 32 -1.14 9.95 6.07
N GLU A 33 -0.33 10.83 5.51
CA GLU A 33 -0.23 12.22 5.93
C GLU A 33 -1.25 13.09 5.19
N ARG A 34 -2.01 13.87 5.96
CA ARG A 34 -3.04 14.77 5.43
C ARG A 34 -2.42 16.10 4.99
N ALA A 35 -2.93 16.66 3.91
CA ALA A 35 -2.58 17.99 3.47
C ALA A 35 -3.06 19.04 4.50
N GLU A 36 -2.27 20.10 4.68
CA GLU A 36 -2.62 21.16 5.64
C GLU A 36 -3.97 21.80 5.30
N GLY A 37 -4.84 21.92 6.29
CA GLY A 37 -6.13 22.58 6.14
C GLY A 37 -7.24 21.75 5.47
N ASN A 38 -6.99 20.51 5.04
CA ASN A 38 -8.04 19.67 4.45
C ASN A 38 -7.96 18.19 4.88
N PRO A 39 -8.97 17.67 5.63
CA PRO A 39 -8.94 16.31 6.16
C PRO A 39 -9.14 15.21 5.11
N PHE A 40 -9.55 15.56 3.89
CA PHE A 40 -9.80 14.61 2.80
C PHE A 40 -8.73 14.67 1.71
N TRP A 41 -7.64 15.40 1.95
CA TRP A 41 -6.54 15.55 1.02
C TRP A 41 -5.28 15.01 1.66
N PHE A 42 -4.42 14.40 0.86
CA PHE A 42 -3.23 13.70 1.31
C PHE A 42 -2.01 14.20 0.56
N THR A 43 -0.85 14.26 1.23
CA THR A 43 0.40 14.64 0.57
C THR A 43 0.79 13.58 -0.44
N ARG A 44 1.22 13.98 -1.64
CA ARG A 44 1.61 13.05 -2.70
C ARG A 44 2.81 12.20 -2.24
N GLU A 45 3.75 12.81 -1.54
CA GLU A 45 4.88 12.12 -0.92
C GLU A 45 4.45 10.91 -0.06
N SER A 46 3.49 11.11 0.86
CA SER A 46 3.02 10.04 1.75
C SER A 46 2.30 8.92 0.97
N VAL A 47 1.49 9.28 -0.02
CA VAL A 47 0.78 8.31 -0.86
C VAL A 47 1.75 7.48 -1.71
N GLU A 48 2.78 8.11 -2.29
CA GLU A 48 3.81 7.39 -3.06
C GLU A 48 4.66 6.48 -2.18
N ALA A 49 5.01 6.92 -0.97
CA ALA A 49 5.72 6.08 0.00
C ALA A 49 4.88 4.84 0.37
N LEU A 50 3.59 5.01 0.63
CA LEU A 50 2.68 3.91 0.93
C LEU A 50 2.55 2.94 -0.26
N LYS A 51 2.45 3.44 -1.49
CA LYS A 51 2.38 2.60 -2.69
C LYS A 51 3.62 1.72 -2.84
N LYS A 52 4.81 2.29 -2.63
CA LYS A 52 6.08 1.54 -2.69
C LYS A 52 6.10 0.43 -1.64
N ASP A 53 5.67 0.73 -0.41
CA ASP A 53 5.58 -0.26 0.66
C ASP A 53 4.59 -1.40 0.34
N LEU A 54 3.40 -1.07 -0.16
CA LEU A 54 2.40 -2.06 -0.60
C LEU A 54 2.93 -2.95 -1.72
N MET A 55 3.63 -2.37 -2.71
CA MET A 55 4.24 -3.14 -3.81
C MET A 55 5.37 -4.04 -3.31
N GLY A 56 6.19 -3.55 -2.36
CA GLY A 56 7.22 -4.34 -1.70
C GLY A 56 6.63 -5.55 -0.97
N ARG A 57 5.56 -5.35 -0.18
CA ARG A 57 4.85 -6.44 0.51
C ARG A 57 4.26 -7.48 -0.44
N LYS A 58 3.69 -7.04 -1.57
CA LYS A 58 3.17 -7.95 -2.60
C LYS A 58 4.31 -8.81 -3.16
N LEU A 59 5.43 -8.20 -3.54
CA LEU A 59 6.57 -8.92 -4.12
C LEU A 59 7.16 -9.96 -3.15
N GLN A 60 7.32 -9.61 -1.87
CA GLN A 60 7.81 -10.54 -0.84
C GLN A 60 6.84 -11.72 -0.60
N SER A 61 5.53 -11.47 -0.63
CA SER A 61 4.53 -12.52 -0.43
C SER A 61 4.53 -13.55 -1.58
N PHE A 62 4.70 -13.09 -2.83
CA PHE A 62 4.84 -13.97 -3.98
C PHE A 62 6.14 -14.78 -3.94
N ASP A 63 7.25 -14.17 -3.52
CA ASP A 63 8.54 -14.86 -3.37
C ASP A 63 8.47 -15.98 -2.31
N LEU A 64 7.86 -15.69 -1.15
CA LEU A 64 7.63 -16.68 -0.10
C LEU A 64 6.76 -17.85 -0.61
N LEU A 65 5.67 -17.57 -1.34
CA LEU A 65 4.81 -18.62 -1.88
C LEU A 65 5.51 -19.49 -2.92
N ASN A 66 6.37 -18.91 -3.77
CA ASN A 66 7.14 -19.67 -4.75
C ASN A 66 8.17 -20.57 -4.04
N LYS A 67 8.86 -20.05 -3.03
CA LYS A 67 9.86 -20.79 -2.25
C LYS A 67 9.27 -22.02 -1.53
N PHE A 68 8.02 -21.96 -1.07
CA PHE A 68 7.33 -23.13 -0.49
C PHE A 68 6.88 -24.15 -1.55
N SER A 69 6.67 -23.72 -2.80
CA SER A 69 6.27 -24.59 -3.91
C SER A 69 7.46 -25.34 -4.54
N GLU A 70 8.69 -24.88 -4.31
CA GLU A 70 9.92 -25.47 -4.83
C GLU A 70 10.53 -26.58 -3.94
N HIS A 71 9.82 -27.06 -2.91
CA HIS A 71 10.20 -28.27 -2.19
C HIS A 71 9.49 -29.50 -2.78
N PRO A 72 10.12 -30.26 -3.71
CA PRO A 72 9.63 -31.57 -4.07
C PRO A 72 9.72 -32.47 -2.83
N GLY A 73 8.72 -33.33 -2.67
CA GLY A 73 8.58 -34.23 -1.53
C GLY A 73 9.89 -34.91 -1.16
N ALA A 74 10.31 -34.68 0.09
CA ALA A 74 11.26 -35.57 0.75
C ALA A 74 10.62 -36.97 0.80
N ASP A 75 11.20 -37.88 0.04
CA ASP A 75 11.33 -39.30 0.33
C ASP A 75 10.12 -39.96 1.02
N GLY A 76 9.18 -40.45 0.20
CA GLY A 76 8.40 -41.62 0.58
C GLY A 76 9.30 -42.85 0.53
N GLN A 77 10.00 -43.13 1.63
CA GLN A 77 10.55 -44.45 1.95
C GLN A 77 9.38 -45.41 2.26
N ASP A 78 9.12 -46.37 1.38
CA ASP A 78 9.04 -47.83 1.66
C ASP A 78 8.85 -48.60 0.34
#